data_AF-A0A455UEE5-F1
#
_entry.id   AF-A0A455UEE5-F1
#
_cell.length_a   1.000
_cell.length_b   1.000
_cell.length_c   1.000
_cell.angle_alpha   90.00
_cell.angle_beta   90.00
_cell.angle_gamma   90.00
#
_symmetry.space_group_name_H-M   'P 1'
#
loop_
_entity.id
_entity.type
_entity.pdbx_description
1 polymer ?
#
loop_
_entity_poly.entity_id
_entity_poly.type
_entity_poly.pdbx_seq_one_letter_code
_entity_poly.pdbx_strand_id
1 'polypeptide(L)'
;MLARELEKIEQGGPMSRPALIGDIGGTNARLALVTPGEITPHDIINLPCADYPGVIEAVHDYLERVGATGANAPQEACLAFACPVHAERVKMTNNHWAFSKVMFGRR
;
A
#
# COMPACT_ATOMS: atom_id res chain seq x y z
N MET A 1 -5.11 -16.76 44.10
CA MET A 1 -5.19 -15.35 43.66
C MET A 1 -3.80 -14.86 43.24
N LEU A 2 -3.17 -15.51 42.25
CA LEU A 2 -1.81 -15.16 41.76
C LEU A 2 -1.61 -15.65 40.30
N ALA A 3 -2.71 -15.78 39.54
CA ALA A 3 -2.69 -16.24 38.15
C ALA A 3 -3.02 -15.10 37.16
N ARG A 4 -2.71 -13.85 37.51
CA ARG A 4 -3.08 -12.67 36.69
C ARG A 4 -1.91 -11.80 36.25
N GLU A 5 -0.66 -12.22 36.48
CA GLU A 5 0.52 -11.40 36.14
C GLU A 5 1.41 -12.00 35.06
N LEU A 6 0.90 -12.91 34.22
CA LEU A 6 1.64 -13.47 33.07
C LEU A 6 1.10 -13.08 31.69
N GLU A 7 0.05 -12.24 31.59
CA GLU A 7 -0.43 -11.69 30.30
C GLU A 7 0.42 -10.52 29.76
N LYS A 8 1.66 -10.34 30.23
CA LYS A 8 2.57 -9.25 29.81
C LYS A 8 3.81 -9.71 29.03
N ILE A 9 3.76 -10.84 28.30
CA ILE A 9 4.91 -11.32 27.51
C ILE A 9 4.65 -11.43 25.99
N GLU A 10 3.47 -11.10 25.47
CA GLU A 10 3.25 -11.14 24.01
C GLU A 10 2.85 -9.79 23.41
N GLN A 11 3.72 -8.76 23.46
CA GLN A 11 3.66 -7.65 22.48
C GLN A 11 5.06 -7.14 22.10
N GLY A 12 5.97 -8.08 21.85
CA GLY A 12 7.31 -7.81 21.32
C GLY A 12 7.69 -8.80 20.23
N GLY A 13 6.75 -9.21 19.37
CA GLY A 13 7.11 -9.82 18.09
C GLY A 13 7.84 -8.80 17.22
N PRO A 14 8.70 -9.19 16.27
CA PRO A 14 9.32 -8.22 15.36
C PRO A 14 8.17 -7.41 14.76
N MET A 15 8.20 -6.08 14.90
CA MET A 15 7.17 -5.19 14.37
C MET A 15 6.96 -5.54 12.90
N SER A 16 5.94 -6.33 12.59
CA SER A 16 5.76 -6.89 11.26
C SER A 16 5.08 -5.79 10.46
N ARG A 17 5.92 -5.02 9.75
CA ARG A 17 5.47 -3.88 8.94
C ARG A 17 4.40 -4.38 7.97
N PRO A 18 3.28 -3.66 7.79
CA PRO A 18 2.25 -4.07 6.85
C PRO A 18 2.78 -4.04 5.41
N ALA A 19 2.17 -4.84 4.54
CA ALA A 19 2.34 -4.71 3.09
C ALA A 19 1.33 -3.70 2.53
N LEU A 20 1.74 -2.90 1.56
CA LEU A 20 0.84 -2.05 0.79
C LEU A 20 0.18 -2.88 -0.31
N ILE A 21 -1.14 -2.79 -0.44
CA ILE A 21 -1.83 -3.30 -1.62
C ILE A 21 -2.60 -2.18 -2.30
N GLY A 22 -2.73 -2.26 -3.62
CA GLY A 22 -3.42 -1.24 -4.38
C GLY A 22 -4.08 -1.76 -5.65
N ASP A 23 -5.25 -1.21 -5.94
CA ASP A 23 -5.95 -1.36 -7.21
C ASP A 23 -6.04 0.00 -7.90
N ILE A 24 -5.28 0.17 -8.97
CA ILE A 24 -5.11 1.42 -9.68
C ILE A 24 -5.94 1.38 -10.96
N GLY A 25 -7.11 2.02 -10.88
CA GLY A 25 -8.01 2.22 -12.01
C GLY A 25 -7.69 3.48 -12.82
N GLY A 26 -8.54 3.73 -13.83
CA GLY A 26 -8.41 4.93 -14.66
C GLY A 26 -8.81 6.23 -13.95
N THR A 27 -9.75 6.17 -13.00
CA THR A 27 -10.30 7.37 -12.34
C THR A 27 -9.88 7.46 -10.87
N ASN A 28 -9.79 6.33 -10.19
CA ASN A 28 -9.46 6.25 -8.77
C ASN A 28 -8.38 5.18 -8.53
N ALA A 29 -7.53 5.44 -7.55
CA ALA A 29 -6.66 4.46 -6.93
C ALA A 29 -7.24 4.05 -5.58
N ARG A 30 -7.37 2.75 -5.33
CA ARG A 30 -7.77 2.22 -4.03
C ARG A 30 -6.56 1.59 -3.37
N LEU A 31 -6.18 2.11 -2.19
CA LEU A 31 -5.03 1.64 -1.43
C LEU A 31 -5.49 1.07 -0.09
N ALA A 32 -4.76 0.08 0.42
CA ALA A 32 -5.00 -0.57 1.70
C ALA A 32 -3.70 -1.15 2.27
N LEU A 33 -3.71 -1.48 3.57
CA LEU A 33 -2.64 -2.20 4.24
C LEU A 33 -3.08 -3.63 4.59
N VAL A 34 -2.11 -4.55 4.62
CA VAL A 34 -2.31 -5.92 5.10
C VAL A 34 -1.23 -6.24 6.12
N THR A 35 -1.65 -6.59 7.34
CA THR A 35 -0.74 -7.04 8.40
C THR A 35 -0.21 -8.44 8.09
N PRO A 36 1.09 -8.72 8.28
CA PRO A 36 1.63 -10.06 8.06
C PRO A 36 0.93 -11.12 8.92
N GLY A 37 0.45 -12.19 8.29
CA GLY A 37 -0.33 -13.25 8.94
C GLY A 37 -1.84 -13.03 8.91
N GLU A 38 -2.31 -11.87 8.47
CA GLU A 38 -3.73 -11.58 8.26
C GLU A 38 -4.11 -11.68 6.78
N ILE A 39 -5.40 -11.92 6.52
CA ILE A 39 -5.94 -12.04 5.15
C ILE A 39 -6.81 -10.81 4.81
N THR A 40 -7.26 -10.07 5.82
CA THR A 40 -8.19 -8.95 5.66
C THR A 40 -7.41 -7.64 5.53
N PRO A 41 -7.57 -6.90 4.43
CA PRO A 41 -7.01 -5.55 4.33
C PRO A 41 -7.71 -4.56 5.26
N HIS A 42 -6.95 -3.58 5.75
CA HIS A 42 -7.45 -2.49 6.59
C HIS A 42 -6.98 -1.12 6.04
N ASP A 43 -7.45 -0.04 6.68
CA ASP A 43 -7.16 1.36 6.31
C ASP A 43 -7.41 1.67 4.83
N ILE A 44 -8.52 1.15 4.30
CA ILE A 44 -8.81 1.25 2.87
C ILE A 44 -9.24 2.67 2.49
N ILE A 45 -8.51 3.30 1.57
CA ILE A 45 -8.81 4.65 1.09
C ILE A 45 -8.89 4.66 -0.44
N ASN A 46 -9.92 5.33 -0.97
CA ASN A 46 -10.06 5.65 -2.39
C ASN A 46 -9.54 7.07 -2.65
N LEU A 47 -8.63 7.20 -3.61
CA LEU A 47 -7.98 8.44 -4.00
C LEU A 47 -8.32 8.77 -5.46
N PRO A 48 -8.93 9.94 -5.75
CA PRO A 48 -9.14 10.37 -7.12
C PRO A 48 -7.80 10.60 -7.82
N CYS A 49 -7.54 9.94 -8.95
CA CYS A 49 -6.26 10.05 -9.65
C CYS A 49 -5.98 11.48 -10.14
N ALA A 50 -7.03 12.27 -10.37
CA ALA A 50 -6.94 13.66 -10.79
C ALA A 50 -6.28 14.57 -9.74
N ASP A 51 -6.31 14.19 -8.46
CA ASP A 51 -5.79 15.02 -7.36
C ASP A 51 -4.28 14.87 -7.18
N TYR A 52 -3.64 13.93 -7.89
CA TYR A 52 -2.23 13.62 -7.74
C TYR A 52 -1.47 13.69 -9.07
N PRO A 53 -0.21 14.18 -9.07
CA PRO A 53 0.65 14.14 -10.25
C PRO A 53 0.90 12.72 -10.77
N GLY A 54 0.96 11.74 -9.87
CA GLY A 54 1.25 10.34 -10.19
C GLY A 54 0.94 9.39 -9.04
N VAL A 55 1.19 8.10 -9.30
CA VAL A 55 0.94 7.00 -8.35
C VAL A 55 1.85 7.08 -7.12
N ILE A 56 3.06 7.61 -7.26
CA ILE A 56 4.02 7.73 -6.15
C ILE A 56 3.53 8.75 -5.14
N GLU A 57 3.08 9.91 -5.62
CA GLU A 57 2.53 10.99 -4.79
C GLU A 57 1.25 10.53 -4.08
N ALA A 58 0.37 9.79 -4.78
CA ALA A 58 -0.83 9.20 -4.17
C ALA A 58 -0.50 8.19 -3.05
N VAL A 59 0.52 7.35 -3.25
CA VAL A 59 0.97 6.39 -2.24
C VAL A 59 1.59 7.11 -1.03
N HIS A 60 2.38 8.15 -1.25
CA HIS A 60 2.97 8.92 -0.15
C HIS A 60 1.90 9.57 0.73
N ASP A 61 0.95 10.28 0.13
CA ASP A 61 -0.16 10.90 0.86
C ASP A 61 -1.01 9.85 1.59
N TYR A 62 -1.28 8.70 0.95
CA TYR A 62 -1.96 7.58 1.63
C TYR A 62 -1.22 7.13 2.89
N LEU A 63 0.09 6.85 2.79
CA LEU A 63 0.90 6.36 3.91
C LEU A 63 0.97 7.39 5.05
N GLU A 64 1.02 8.68 4.72
CA GLU A 64 0.94 9.77 5.70
C GLU A 64 -0.42 9.79 6.42
N ARG A 65 -1.53 9.70 5.68
CA ARG A 65 -2.90 9.71 6.24
C ARG A 65 -3.15 8.56 7.22
N VAL A 66 -2.63 7.38 6.93
CA VAL A 66 -2.82 6.17 7.77
C VAL A 66 -1.70 6.00 8.80
N GLY A 67 -0.73 6.91 8.87
CA GLY A 67 0.38 6.86 9.82
C GLY A 67 1.37 5.72 9.58
N ALA A 68 1.34 5.07 8.42
CA ALA A 68 2.26 3.99 8.05
C ALA A 68 3.55 4.56 7.44
N THR A 69 4.27 5.34 8.25
CA THR A 69 5.51 6.01 7.87
C THR A 69 6.68 5.56 8.76
N GLY A 70 7.92 5.93 8.40
CA GLY A 70 9.11 5.64 9.20
C GLY A 70 9.33 4.16 9.49
N ALA A 71 9.35 3.80 10.79
CA ALA A 71 9.54 2.43 11.25
C ALA A 71 8.37 1.48 10.91
N ASN A 72 7.21 2.02 10.55
CA ASN A 72 6.00 1.26 10.21
C ASN A 72 5.71 1.26 8.70
N ALA A 73 6.49 1.97 7.88
CA ALA A 73 6.19 2.07 6.45
C ALA A 73 6.27 0.71 5.73
N PRO A 74 5.38 0.37 4.79
CA PRO A 74 5.49 -0.86 4.04
C PRO A 74 6.85 -0.98 3.33
N GLN A 75 7.48 -2.14 3.43
CA GLN A 75 8.65 -2.46 2.60
C GLN A 75 8.25 -3.23 1.35
N GLU A 76 7.07 -3.82 1.35
CA GLU A 76 6.50 -4.62 0.26
C GLU A 76 5.23 -3.95 -0.23
N ALA A 77 5.03 -4.02 -1.55
CA ALA A 77 3.85 -3.48 -2.18
C ALA A 77 3.41 -4.39 -3.34
N CYS A 78 2.10 -4.59 -3.48
CA CYS A 78 1.49 -5.24 -4.63
C CYS A 78 0.43 -4.30 -5.23
N LEU A 79 0.71 -3.78 -6.42
CA LEU A 79 -0.17 -2.83 -7.11
C LEU A 79 -0.68 -3.47 -8.40
N ALA A 80 -1.99 -3.63 -8.50
CA ALA A 80 -2.68 -3.98 -9.73
C ALA A 80 -2.99 -2.70 -10.52
N PHE A 81 -2.79 -2.74 -11.84
CA PHE A 81 -3.09 -1.61 -12.72
C PHE A 81 -4.04 -2.06 -13.83
N ALA A 82 -5.11 -1.31 -14.06
CA ALA A 82 -6.07 -1.55 -15.14
C ALA A 82 -5.50 -1.16 -16.51
N CYS A 83 -4.39 -1.77 -16.92
CA CYS A 83 -3.67 -1.44 -18.15
C CYS A 83 -3.04 -2.70 -18.79
N PRO A 84 -2.66 -2.64 -20.09
CA PRO A 84 -1.97 -3.75 -20.74
C PRO A 84 -0.61 -4.04 -20.07
N VAL A 85 -0.50 -5.21 -19.45
CA VAL A 85 0.65 -5.62 -18.62
C VAL A 85 1.94 -5.87 -19.40
N HIS A 86 1.98 -5.71 -20.73
CA HIS A 86 3.16 -6.01 -21.54
C HIS A 86 4.04 -4.80 -21.87
N ALA A 87 3.56 -3.57 -21.65
CA ALA A 87 4.34 -2.38 -21.96
C ALA A 87 5.35 -2.05 -20.84
N GLU A 88 6.59 -1.72 -21.22
CA GLU A 88 7.63 -1.25 -20.29
C GLU A 88 7.31 0.14 -19.72
N ARG A 89 6.59 0.94 -20.50
CA ARG A 89 5.99 2.20 -20.08
C ARG A 89 4.48 2.07 -20.13
N VAL A 90 3.84 2.22 -18.99
CA VAL A 90 2.39 2.24 -18.86
C VAL A 90 1.94 3.70 -18.87
N LYS A 91 0.93 3.99 -19.68
CA LYS A 91 0.17 5.23 -19.62
C LYS A 91 -1.29 4.85 -19.40
N MET A 92 -1.91 5.41 -18.38
CA MET A 92 -3.34 5.21 -18.16
C MET A 92 -4.12 5.90 -19.28
N THR A 93 -5.16 5.26 -19.79
CA THR A 93 -5.97 5.82 -20.88
C THR A 93 -6.88 6.96 -20.42
N ASN A 94 -7.26 6.93 -19.14
CA ASN A 94 -8.30 7.80 -18.58
C ASN A 94 -7.76 8.86 -17.61
N ASN A 95 -6.45 8.92 -17.39
CA ASN A 95 -5.81 9.98 -16.60
C ASN A 95 -4.39 10.28 -17.10
N HIS A 96 -3.73 11.28 -16.50
CA HIS A 96 -2.41 11.76 -16.91
C HIS A 96 -1.24 10.91 -16.39
N TRP A 97 -1.49 9.91 -15.54
CA TRP A 97 -0.42 9.11 -14.95
C TRP A 97 0.29 8.27 -16.01
N ALA A 98 1.61 8.30 -15.94
CA ALA A 98 2.49 7.44 -16.70
C ALA A 98 3.63 6.97 -15.82
N PHE A 99 3.98 5.70 -15.94
CA PHE A 99 5.05 5.09 -15.14
C PHE A 99 5.74 3.99 -15.96
N SER A 100 6.91 3.57 -15.51
CA SER A 100 7.62 2.44 -16.09
C SER A 100 7.65 1.28 -15.12
N LYS A 101 7.60 0.04 -15.64
CA LYS A 101 7.68 -1.16 -14.80
C LYS A 101 8.95 -1.20 -13.94
N VAL A 102 10.07 -0.70 -14.44
CA VAL A 102 11.34 -0.70 -13.69
C VAL A 102 11.27 0.18 -12.43
N MET A 103 10.28 1.07 -12.32
CA MET A 103 10.00 1.83 -11.09
C MET A 103 9.51 0.92 -9.96
N PHE A 104 8.92 -0.23 -10.29
CA PHE A 104 8.41 -1.22 -9.36
C PHE A 104 9.32 -2.46 -9.42
N GLY A 105 10.20 -2.59 -8.43
CA GLY A 105 11.10 -3.74 -8.33
C GLY A 105 10.31 -5.05 -8.34
N ARG A 106 10.69 -6.00 -9.20
CA ARG A 106 10.09 -7.34 -9.20
C ARG A 106 10.67 -8.11 -8.02
N ARG A 107 9.86 -8.43 -7.01
CA ARG A 107 10.17 -9.43 -5.99
C ARG A 107 9.18 -10.57 -6.10
#